data_AF-A0A950KRQ0-F1
#
_entry.id   AF-A0A950KRQ0-F1
#
_cell.length_a   1.000
_cell.length_b   1.000
_cell.length_c   1.000
_cell.angle_alpha   90.00
_cell.angle_beta   90.00
_cell.angle_gamma   90.00
#
_symmetry.space_group_name_H-M   'P 1'
#
loop_
_entity.id
_entity.type
_entity.pdbx_description
1 polymer ?
#
loop_
_entity_poly.entity_id
_entity_poly.type
_entity_poly.pdbx_seq_one_letter_code
_entity_poly.pdbx_strand_id
1 'polypeptide(L)'
;TAQRKVLGSSQVTATVSATTGNGSTNPVQNPYAGVPTTNAVYATATALLNPFGNAPQIGGVVNQIFVKVNDMEAVEQVQAEVQNLLERNHHIRPGEDDDFTVRSLNEIAEASENASRVMTLLLAAVASISLLVGGIGIMNIMLVSVTERTREIGIRMAIGARKRHILLQFLTEALLLSALGGVTGIVLGIVTAQVLSVLAKWPTVVSPGSVVGGFAFAAAVGVFFGWYPARKASMLDPIQALRYE
;
A
#
# COMPACT_ATOMS: atom_id res chain seq x y z
N THR A 1 -1.50 11.49 54.12
CA THR A 1 -0.22 10.90 53.71
C THR A 1 -0.24 9.40 53.90
N ALA A 2 -0.51 8.63 52.85
CA ALA A 2 -0.09 7.23 52.73
C ALA A 2 -0.39 6.76 51.30
N GLN A 3 0.67 6.69 50.49
CA GLN A 3 0.67 6.05 49.18
C GLN A 3 0.36 4.55 49.31
N ARG A 4 -0.48 4.01 48.43
CA ARG A 4 -0.43 2.60 47.99
C ARG A 4 -0.48 2.64 46.46
N LYS A 5 0.66 2.86 45.82
CA LYS A 5 1.61 1.85 45.34
C LYS A 5 0.95 0.92 44.30
N VAL A 6 0.98 1.41 43.05
CA VAL A 6 0.88 0.63 41.83
C VAL A 6 1.82 -0.57 41.91
N LEU A 7 1.32 -1.79 41.76
CA LEU A 7 2.11 -2.97 41.39
C LEU A 7 1.19 -4.07 40.83
N GLY A 8 1.48 -4.46 39.58
CA GLY A 8 1.15 -5.79 39.07
C GLY A 8 0.09 -5.82 37.98
N SER A 9 0.48 -5.48 36.75
CA SER A 9 -0.20 -5.93 35.53
C SER A 9 -0.09 -7.46 35.44
N SER A 10 -1.10 -8.18 35.93
CA SER A 10 -1.20 -9.62 35.72
C SER A 10 -2.06 -9.85 34.48
N GLN A 11 -1.40 -10.17 33.36
CA GLN A 11 -2.03 -10.56 32.11
C GLN A 11 -2.79 -11.89 32.33
N VAL A 12 -4.12 -11.83 32.40
CA VAL A 12 -4.97 -13.02 32.42
C VAL A 12 -5.65 -13.12 31.05
N THR A 13 -5.10 -13.97 30.19
CA THR A 13 -5.73 -14.35 28.92
C THR A 13 -6.65 -15.53 29.20
N ALA A 14 -7.96 -15.28 29.29
CA ALA A 14 -8.96 -16.34 29.32
C ALA A 14 -9.21 -16.84 27.89
N THR A 15 -8.62 -17.99 27.53
CA THR A 15 -8.98 -18.71 26.30
C THR A 15 -10.24 -19.52 26.55
N VAL A 16 -11.40 -19.02 26.12
CA VAL A 16 -12.63 -19.83 26.07
C VAL A 16 -12.55 -20.74 24.85
N SER A 17 -12.08 -21.97 25.06
CA SER A 17 -12.15 -23.04 24.06
C SER A 17 -13.57 -23.62 24.06
N ALA A 18 -14.44 -23.12 23.17
CA ALA A 18 -15.70 -23.79 22.88
C ALA A 18 -15.42 -25.10 22.15
N THR A 19 -15.62 -26.23 22.82
CA THR A 19 -15.64 -27.55 22.18
C THR A 19 -17.03 -27.76 21.60
N THR A 20 -17.19 -27.57 20.30
CA THR A 20 -18.33 -28.09 19.54
C THR A 20 -17.81 -28.97 18.43
N GLY A 21 -18.28 -30.22 18.42
CA GLY A 21 -17.75 -31.28 17.59
C GLY A 21 -17.93 -31.08 16.08
N ASN A 22 -16.97 -31.69 15.38
CA ASN A 22 -17.02 -32.26 14.04
C ASN A 22 -17.42 -31.34 12.86
N GLY A 23 -16.41 -30.85 12.13
CA GLY A 23 -16.58 -30.20 10.84
C GLY A 23 -15.34 -29.45 10.39
N SER A 24 -14.62 -30.02 9.44
CA SER A 24 -13.40 -29.50 8.79
C SER A 24 -13.47 -28.03 8.36
N THR A 25 -12.51 -27.19 8.78
CA THR A 25 -11.80 -26.20 7.93
C THR A 25 -10.62 -25.55 8.68
N ASN A 26 -9.46 -25.53 7.99
CA ASN A 26 -8.25 -24.70 8.15
C ASN A 26 -7.73 -24.29 9.55
N PRO A 27 -6.51 -24.69 9.96
CA PRO A 27 -5.87 -24.13 11.13
C PRO A 27 -5.35 -22.72 10.80
N VAL A 28 -6.01 -21.68 11.30
CA VAL A 28 -5.34 -20.37 11.49
C VAL A 28 -4.41 -20.55 12.69
N GLN A 29 -3.13 -20.74 12.39
CA GLN A 29 -2.09 -20.96 13.39
C GLN A 29 -1.94 -19.69 14.23
N ASN A 30 -2.29 -19.77 15.52
CA ASN A 30 -2.14 -18.70 16.48
C ASN A 30 -0.64 -18.31 16.62
N PRO A 31 -0.22 -17.08 16.25
CA PRO A 31 1.18 -16.68 16.25
C PRO A 31 1.80 -16.54 17.66
N TYR A 32 1.02 -16.75 18.73
CA TYR A 32 1.49 -16.69 20.12
C TYR A 32 1.66 -18.07 20.79
N ALA A 33 1.59 -19.17 20.04
CA ALA A 33 1.68 -20.55 20.53
C ALA A 33 3.03 -20.95 21.18
N GLY A 34 3.98 -20.03 21.33
CA GLY A 34 5.32 -20.28 21.89
C GLY A 34 5.71 -19.39 23.07
N VAL A 35 4.79 -18.57 23.62
CA VAL A 35 5.10 -17.78 24.83
C VAL A 35 4.98 -18.71 26.05
N PRO A 36 6.03 -18.90 26.86
CA PRO A 36 5.96 -19.75 28.04
C PRO A 36 4.94 -19.18 29.03
N THR A 37 3.79 -19.84 29.16
CA THR A 37 2.78 -19.57 30.18
C THR A 37 3.25 -20.15 31.52
N THR A 38 4.29 -19.54 32.09
CA THR A 38 4.65 -19.80 33.48
C THR A 38 3.62 -19.09 34.35
N ASN A 39 2.64 -19.83 34.85
CA ASN A 39 2.10 -19.75 36.22
C ASN A 39 0.90 -20.69 36.38
N ALA A 40 1.18 -21.99 36.47
CA ALA A 40 0.27 -22.91 37.15
C ALA A 40 0.38 -22.63 38.66
N VAL A 41 -0.58 -21.91 39.24
CA VAL A 41 -0.75 -21.88 40.70
C VAL A 41 -1.43 -23.19 41.09
N TYR A 42 -0.63 -24.14 41.56
CA TYR A 42 -1.15 -25.31 42.27
C TYR A 42 -1.70 -24.82 43.62
N ALA A 43 -2.99 -24.49 43.67
CA ALA A 43 -3.69 -24.43 44.95
C ALA A 43 -3.85 -25.87 45.44
N THR A 44 -3.03 -26.29 46.40
CA THR A 44 -3.30 -27.50 47.17
C THR A 44 -4.67 -27.33 47.83
N ALA A 45 -5.54 -28.32 47.69
CA ALA A 45 -6.99 -28.28 47.90
C ALA A 45 -7.46 -28.02 49.36
N THR A 46 -6.62 -27.43 50.20
CA THR A 46 -6.86 -27.22 51.63
C THR A 46 -6.82 -25.76 52.06
N ALA A 47 -6.49 -24.82 51.16
CA ALA A 47 -6.45 -23.41 51.49
C ALA A 47 -7.59 -22.63 50.81
N LEU A 48 -8.45 -22.03 51.64
CA LEU A 48 -9.38 -20.93 51.35
C LEU A 48 -10.81 -21.29 50.90
N LEU A 49 -11.52 -22.15 51.67
CA LEU A 49 -12.97 -21.96 51.80
C LEU A 49 -13.22 -20.77 52.74
N ASN A 50 -13.98 -19.78 52.29
CA ASN A 50 -14.55 -18.78 53.19
C ASN A 50 -15.45 -19.47 54.23
N PRO A 51 -15.62 -18.94 55.45
CA PRO A 51 -16.44 -19.56 56.52
C PRO A 51 -17.92 -19.77 56.16
N PHE A 52 -18.34 -19.33 54.98
CA PHE A 52 -19.68 -19.50 54.41
C PHE A 52 -19.75 -20.57 53.29
N GLY A 53 -18.70 -21.36 53.09
CA GLY A 53 -18.70 -22.44 52.09
C GLY A 53 -18.67 -21.97 50.63
N ASN A 54 -18.57 -20.67 50.39
CA ASN A 54 -18.50 -20.10 49.05
C ASN A 54 -17.08 -20.29 48.49
N ALA A 55 -16.97 -20.87 47.30
CA ALA A 55 -15.72 -20.91 46.56
C ALA A 55 -15.18 -19.48 46.40
N PRO A 56 -13.86 -19.25 46.54
CA PRO A 56 -13.27 -17.96 46.26
C PRO A 56 -13.64 -17.59 44.82
N GLN A 57 -14.43 -16.53 44.65
CA GLN A 57 -14.63 -15.96 43.32
C GLN A 57 -13.26 -15.48 42.88
N ILE A 58 -12.64 -16.19 41.94
CA ILE A 58 -11.44 -15.71 41.27
C ILE A 58 -11.89 -14.44 40.55
N GLY A 59 -11.62 -13.29 41.17
CA GLY A 59 -11.75 -11.98 40.54
C GLY A 59 -10.71 -11.90 39.44
N GLY A 60 -10.97 -12.58 38.33
CA GLY A 60 -10.15 -12.52 37.14
C GLY A 60 -10.32 -11.15 36.53
N VAL A 61 -9.23 -10.41 36.39
CA VAL A 61 -9.21 -9.17 35.60
C VAL A 61 -9.19 -9.54 34.12
N VAL A 62 -10.13 -9.02 33.35
CA VAL A 62 -10.17 -9.22 31.89
C VAL A 62 -9.50 -8.01 31.25
N ASN A 63 -8.36 -8.22 30.58
CA ASN A 63 -7.58 -7.13 29.99
C ASN A 63 -8.07 -6.74 28.57
N GLN A 64 -8.66 -7.70 27.84
CA GLN A 64 -9.15 -7.46 26.48
C GLN A 64 -10.27 -8.43 26.12
N ILE A 65 -11.30 -7.90 25.44
CA ILE A 65 -12.41 -8.68 24.89
C ILE A 65 -12.44 -8.41 23.38
N PHE A 66 -12.37 -9.46 22.57
CA PHE A 66 -12.51 -9.37 21.12
C PHE A 66 -13.95 -9.66 20.73
N VAL A 67 -14.58 -8.72 20.03
CA VAL A 67 -15.93 -8.87 19.48
C VAL A 67 -15.81 -8.83 17.96
N LYS A 68 -16.31 -9.87 17.29
CA LYS A 68 -16.35 -9.94 15.83
C LYS A 68 -17.74 -9.56 15.35
N VAL A 69 -17.79 -8.57 14.47
CA VAL A 69 -19.01 -8.16 13.77
C VAL A 69 -18.94 -8.72 12.34
N ASN A 70 -20.04 -9.27 11.85
CA ASN A 70 -20.09 -9.87 10.50
C ASN A 70 -20.22 -8.82 9.39
N ASP A 71 -20.81 -7.66 9.72
CA ASP A 71 -21.04 -6.56 8.80
C ASP A 71 -20.18 -5.36 9.20
N MET A 72 -19.47 -4.75 8.23
CA MET A 72 -18.61 -3.60 8.48
C MET A 72 -19.42 -2.34 8.78
N GLU A 73 -20.60 -2.19 8.19
CA GLU A 73 -21.46 -1.01 8.39
C GLU A 73 -22.06 -0.97 9.81
N ALA A 74 -22.23 -2.14 10.43
CA ALA A 74 -22.77 -2.26 11.77
C ALA A 74 -21.73 -2.05 12.89
N VAL A 75 -20.44 -1.88 12.56
CA VAL A 75 -19.35 -1.83 13.56
C VAL A 75 -19.50 -0.63 14.50
N GLU A 76 -19.83 0.54 13.98
CA GLU A 76 -20.02 1.75 14.81
C GLU A 76 -21.24 1.60 15.73
N GLN A 77 -22.34 1.05 15.21
CA GLN A 77 -23.55 0.78 15.99
C GLN A 77 -23.29 -0.25 17.10
N VAL A 78 -22.62 -1.36 16.78
CA VAL A 78 -22.28 -2.40 17.75
C VAL A 78 -21.28 -1.88 18.77
N GLN A 79 -20.33 -1.03 18.37
CA GLN A 79 -19.41 -0.37 19.30
C GLN A 79 -20.16 0.49 20.32
N ALA A 80 -21.12 1.30 19.88
CA ALA A 80 -21.96 2.11 20.76
C ALA A 80 -22.83 1.24 21.68
N GLU A 81 -23.39 0.14 21.17
CA GLU A 81 -24.20 -0.77 21.98
C GLU A 81 -23.37 -1.51 23.04
N VAL A 82 -22.18 -1.98 22.67
CA VAL A 82 -21.23 -2.61 23.61
C VAL A 82 -20.78 -1.63 24.67
N GLN A 83 -20.48 -0.38 24.29
CA GLN A 83 -20.14 0.66 25.26
C GLN A 83 -21.29 0.89 26.26
N ASN A 84 -22.51 1.10 25.78
CA ASN A 84 -23.69 1.26 26.66
C ASN A 84 -23.95 0.03 27.54
N LEU A 85 -23.65 -1.18 27.05
CA LEU A 85 -23.80 -2.40 27.84
C LEU A 85 -22.74 -2.46 28.96
N LEU A 86 -21.50 -2.08 28.68
CA LEU A 86 -20.41 -2.06 29.66
C LEU A 86 -20.61 -0.95 30.70
N GLU A 87 -21.00 0.26 30.29
CA GLU A 87 -21.33 1.36 31.22
C GLU A 87 -22.39 0.93 32.25
N ARG A 88 -23.46 0.26 31.78
CA ARG A 88 -24.53 -0.26 32.64
C ARG A 88 -24.05 -1.36 33.59
N ASN A 89 -23.20 -2.28 33.11
CA ASN A 89 -22.68 -3.38 33.93
C ASN A 89 -21.66 -2.90 34.96
N HIS A 90 -20.85 -1.89 34.62
CA HIS A 90 -19.85 -1.29 35.50
C HIS A 90 -20.44 -0.23 36.45
N HIS A 91 -21.74 0.09 36.33
CA HIS A 91 -22.45 1.06 37.16
C HIS A 91 -21.83 2.47 37.13
N ILE A 92 -21.25 2.86 36.00
CA ILE A 92 -20.59 4.16 35.81
C ILE A 92 -21.64 5.27 35.74
N ARG A 93 -21.47 6.33 36.53
CA ARG A 93 -22.42 7.45 36.57
C ARG A 93 -22.12 8.45 35.44
N PRO A 94 -23.13 9.21 34.96
CA PRO A 94 -22.90 10.24 33.96
C PRO A 94 -21.87 11.28 34.45
N GLY A 95 -20.71 11.35 33.79
CA GLY A 95 -19.60 12.25 34.12
C GLY A 95 -18.50 11.67 35.00
N GLU A 96 -18.55 10.37 35.32
CA GLU A 96 -17.44 9.62 35.91
C GLU A 96 -16.52 9.08 34.81
N ASP A 97 -15.20 8.96 35.06
CA ASP A 97 -14.24 8.48 34.06
C ASP A 97 -14.44 6.97 33.82
N ASP A 98 -14.47 6.57 32.55
CA ASP A 98 -14.62 5.15 32.18
C ASP A 98 -13.39 4.31 32.57
N ASP A 99 -13.62 3.10 33.09
CA ASP A 99 -12.57 2.13 33.44
C ASP A 99 -12.21 1.19 32.27
N PHE A 100 -12.89 1.32 31.12
CA PHE A 100 -12.66 0.55 29.90
C PHE A 100 -12.52 1.46 28.66
N THR A 101 -11.95 0.91 27.59
CA THR A 101 -11.91 1.59 26.28
C THR A 101 -12.38 0.63 25.20
N VAL A 102 -13.36 1.07 24.41
CA VAL A 102 -13.82 0.32 23.22
C VAL A 102 -13.20 0.98 22.00
N ARG A 103 -12.34 0.24 21.28
CA ARG A 103 -11.69 0.72 20.05
C ARG A 103 -12.00 -0.22 18.91
N SER A 104 -12.33 0.35 17.76
CA SER A 104 -12.50 -0.41 16.54
C SER A 104 -11.14 -0.69 15.90
N LEU A 105 -10.89 -1.94 15.55
CA LEU A 105 -9.75 -2.30 14.70
C LEU A 105 -9.87 -1.71 13.28
N ASN A 106 -11.10 -1.37 12.84
CA ASN A 106 -11.33 -0.72 11.54
C ASN A 106 -10.78 0.70 11.52
N GLU A 107 -10.93 1.47 12.60
CA GLU A 107 -10.40 2.84 12.67
C GLU A 107 -8.86 2.85 12.49
N ILE A 108 -8.17 1.87 13.08
CA ILE A 108 -6.72 1.70 12.92
C ILE A 108 -6.37 1.27 11.48
N ALA A 109 -7.15 0.36 10.90
CA ALA A 109 -6.94 -0.10 9.53
C ALA A 109 -7.17 1.03 8.51
N GLU A 110 -8.24 1.81 8.67
CA GLU A 110 -8.55 2.97 7.83
C GLU A 110 -7.49 4.06 7.95
N ALA A 111 -7.02 4.36 9.16
CA ALA A 111 -5.92 5.30 9.36
C ALA A 111 -4.65 4.84 8.63
N SER A 112 -4.33 3.54 8.68
CA SER A 112 -3.19 2.96 7.97
C SER A 112 -3.34 2.98 6.45
N GLU A 113 -4.54 2.68 5.94
CA GLU A 113 -4.85 2.76 4.50
C GLU A 113 -4.73 4.21 4.01
N ASN A 114 -5.30 5.17 4.75
CA ASN A 114 -5.25 6.59 4.41
C ASN A 114 -3.80 7.09 4.38
N ALA A 115 -2.99 6.75 5.38
CA ALA A 115 -1.56 7.10 5.37
C ALA A 115 -0.84 6.51 4.15
N SER A 116 -1.11 5.25 3.82
CA SER A 116 -0.54 4.57 2.66
C SER A 116 -0.97 5.20 1.33
N ARG A 117 -2.24 5.63 1.24
CA ARG A 117 -2.80 6.34 0.08
C ARG A 117 -2.14 7.69 -0.12
N VAL A 118 -1.96 8.46 0.96
CA VAL A 118 -1.26 9.76 0.91
C VAL A 118 0.18 9.56 0.47
N MET A 119 0.90 8.59 1.04
CA MET A 119 2.27 8.26 0.62
C MET A 119 2.33 7.89 -0.87
N THR A 120 1.39 7.06 -1.34
CA THR A 120 1.29 6.67 -2.74
C THR A 120 1.08 7.88 -3.65
N LEU A 121 0.21 8.82 -3.25
CA LEU A 121 -0.06 10.04 -4.02
C LEU A 121 1.17 10.93 -4.09
N LEU A 122 1.90 11.10 -2.98
CA LEU A 122 3.15 11.86 -2.96
C LEU A 122 4.21 11.24 -3.88
N LEU A 123 4.38 9.92 -3.83
CA LEU A 123 5.29 9.20 -4.73
C LEU A 123 4.85 9.32 -6.19
N ALA A 124 3.55 9.23 -6.47
CA ALA A 124 3.00 9.41 -7.80
C ALA A 124 3.23 10.85 -8.32
N ALA A 125 3.10 11.85 -7.47
CA ALA A 125 3.38 13.25 -7.82
C ALA A 125 4.85 13.43 -8.20
N VAL A 126 5.79 12.96 -7.38
CA VAL A 126 7.23 13.02 -7.69
C VAL A 126 7.55 12.24 -8.97
N ALA A 127 7.02 11.03 -9.11
CA ALA A 127 7.20 10.22 -10.31
C ALA A 127 6.69 10.91 -11.58
N SER A 128 5.51 11.56 -11.50
CA SER A 128 4.94 12.30 -12.63
C SER A 128 5.79 13.50 -13.04
N ILE A 129 6.39 14.23 -12.08
CA ILE A 129 7.31 15.33 -12.36
C ILE A 129 8.58 14.78 -13.02
N SER A 130 9.18 13.72 -12.47
CA SER A 130 10.35 13.08 -13.05
C SER A 130 10.10 12.60 -14.48
N LEU A 131 8.91 12.05 -14.71
CA LEU A 131 8.48 11.62 -16.04
C LEU A 131 8.32 12.80 -17.00
N LEU A 132 7.74 13.91 -16.55
CA LEU A 132 7.59 15.12 -17.37
C LEU A 132 8.96 15.65 -17.80
N VAL A 133 9.92 15.74 -16.87
CA VAL A 133 11.30 16.14 -17.17
C VAL A 133 11.97 15.16 -18.15
N GLY A 134 11.77 13.85 -17.96
CA GLY A 134 12.24 12.82 -18.88
C GLY A 134 11.63 12.97 -20.28
N GLY A 135 10.33 13.23 -20.37
CA GLY A 135 9.60 13.46 -21.61
C GLY A 135 10.07 14.70 -22.37
N ILE A 136 10.36 15.80 -21.65
CA ILE A 136 11.01 16.99 -22.24
C ILE A 136 12.38 16.61 -22.83
N GLY A 137 13.14 15.75 -22.14
CA GLY A 137 14.41 15.22 -22.66
C GLY A 137 14.26 14.46 -23.97
N ILE A 138 13.27 13.55 -24.07
CA ILE A 138 12.95 12.83 -25.30
C ILE A 138 12.60 13.81 -26.43
N MET A 139 11.74 14.78 -26.14
CA MET A 139 11.36 15.81 -27.09
C MET A 139 12.58 16.61 -27.59
N ASN A 140 13.49 16.99 -26.69
CA ASN A 140 14.67 17.77 -27.05
C ASN A 140 15.64 17.00 -27.94
N ILE A 141 15.97 15.76 -27.56
CA ILE A 141 16.82 14.88 -28.37
C ILE A 141 16.20 14.71 -29.76
N MET A 142 14.88 14.53 -29.84
CA MET A 142 14.20 14.36 -31.11
C MET A 142 14.19 15.63 -31.96
N LEU A 143 14.01 16.81 -31.36
CA LEU A 143 14.10 18.07 -32.09
C LEU A 143 15.50 18.26 -32.70
N VAL A 144 16.55 17.99 -31.91
CA VAL A 144 17.94 18.06 -32.38
C VAL A 144 18.18 17.05 -33.50
N SER A 145 17.76 15.80 -33.35
CA SER A 145 17.95 14.76 -34.37
C SER A 145 17.22 15.08 -35.68
N VAL A 146 16.04 15.71 -35.60
CA VAL A 146 15.31 16.17 -36.79
C VAL A 146 16.07 17.29 -37.48
N THR A 147 16.62 18.25 -36.72
CA THR A 147 17.39 19.36 -37.29
C THR A 147 18.69 18.88 -37.96
N GLU A 148 19.41 17.93 -37.35
CA GLU A 148 20.63 17.33 -37.94
C GLU A 148 20.33 16.57 -39.23
N ARG A 149 19.21 15.82 -39.27
CA ARG A 149 18.81 15.03 -40.44
C ARG A 149 17.94 15.80 -41.43
N THR A 150 17.82 17.12 -41.32
CA THR A 150 16.92 17.96 -42.15
C THR A 150 17.12 17.74 -43.64
N ARG A 151 18.37 17.77 -44.11
CA ARG A 151 18.72 17.62 -45.54
C ARG A 151 18.36 16.22 -46.06
N GLU A 152 18.60 15.18 -45.27
CA GLU A 152 18.25 13.80 -45.64
C GLU A 152 16.72 13.61 -45.75
N ILE A 153 15.97 14.18 -44.81
CA ILE A 153 14.49 14.14 -44.83
C ILE A 153 13.97 14.88 -46.08
N GLY A 154 14.55 16.03 -46.40
CA GLY A 154 14.25 16.81 -47.61
C GLY A 154 14.45 16.01 -48.90
N ILE A 155 15.58 15.31 -49.02
CA ILE A 155 15.87 14.43 -50.17
C ILE A 155 14.83 13.30 -50.27
N ARG A 156 14.46 12.64 -49.17
CA ARG A 156 13.43 11.58 -49.19
C ARG A 156 12.06 12.10 -49.63
N MET A 157 11.67 13.30 -49.20
CA MET A 157 10.42 13.91 -49.60
C MET A 157 10.42 14.35 -51.07
N ALA A 158 11.54 14.85 -51.59
CA ALA A 158 11.69 15.22 -53.00
C ALA A 158 11.55 14.01 -53.95
N ILE A 159 11.94 12.82 -53.49
CA ILE A 159 11.81 11.55 -54.23
C ILE A 159 10.40 10.93 -54.06
N GLY A 160 9.49 11.57 -53.31
CA GLY A 160 8.08 11.19 -53.21
C GLY A 160 7.66 10.53 -51.89
N ALA A 161 8.49 10.56 -50.84
CA ALA A 161 8.07 10.07 -49.53
C ALA A 161 6.88 10.89 -48.99
N ARG A 162 5.80 10.18 -48.59
CA ARG A 162 4.63 10.83 -47.97
C ARG A 162 4.98 11.32 -46.57
N LYS A 163 4.41 12.46 -46.16
CA LYS A 163 4.54 13.03 -44.79
C LYS A 163 4.30 11.99 -43.68
N ARG A 164 3.34 11.09 -43.89
CA ARG A 164 3.02 10.00 -42.94
C ARG A 164 4.17 9.01 -42.73
N HIS A 165 5.00 8.74 -43.73
CA HIS A 165 6.14 7.83 -43.57
C HIS A 165 7.20 8.44 -42.65
N ILE A 166 7.49 9.73 -42.85
CA ILE A 166 8.44 10.48 -42.01
C ILE A 166 7.89 10.58 -40.58
N LEU A 167 6.60 10.90 -40.43
CA LEU A 167 5.94 10.95 -39.12
C LEU A 167 6.08 9.61 -38.36
N LEU A 168 5.75 8.49 -39.02
CA LEU A 168 5.84 7.17 -38.39
C LEU A 168 7.28 6.77 -38.06
N GLN A 169 8.27 7.15 -38.86
CA GLN A 169 9.68 6.87 -38.59
C GLN A 169 10.12 7.53 -37.27
N PHE A 170 9.91 8.84 -37.14
CA PHE A 170 10.28 9.58 -35.93
C PHE A 170 9.44 9.19 -34.71
N LEU A 171 8.14 8.90 -34.91
CA LEU A 171 7.30 8.42 -33.82
C LEU A 171 7.75 7.03 -33.32
N THR A 172 8.19 6.15 -34.23
CA THR A 172 8.75 4.84 -33.85
C THR A 172 10.09 5.00 -33.14
N GLU A 173 10.93 5.96 -33.54
CA GLU A 173 12.17 6.30 -32.83
C GLU A 173 11.88 6.77 -31.39
N ALA A 174 10.84 7.60 -31.21
CA ALA A 174 10.38 8.05 -29.89
C ALA A 174 9.90 6.87 -29.03
N LEU A 175 9.07 6.01 -29.64
CA LEU A 175 8.49 4.86 -28.98
C LEU A 175 9.58 3.85 -28.58
N LEU A 176 10.60 3.64 -29.40
CA LEU A 176 11.73 2.77 -29.08
C LEU A 176 12.56 3.31 -27.92
N LEU A 177 12.87 4.62 -27.91
CA LEU A 177 13.59 5.26 -26.79
C LEU A 177 12.79 5.14 -25.49
N SER A 178 11.48 5.40 -25.56
CA SER A 178 10.57 5.27 -24.43
C SER A 178 10.41 3.82 -23.96
N ALA A 179 10.28 2.86 -24.87
CA ALA A 179 10.19 1.44 -24.54
C ALA A 179 11.47 0.92 -23.89
N LEU A 180 12.64 1.32 -24.39
CA LEU A 180 13.93 0.98 -23.76
C LEU A 180 14.03 1.58 -22.35
N GLY A 181 13.64 2.85 -22.18
CA GLY A 181 13.58 3.49 -20.87
C GLY A 181 12.59 2.79 -19.93
N GLY A 182 11.42 2.40 -20.44
CA GLY A 182 10.38 1.69 -19.70
C GLY A 182 10.83 0.30 -19.25
N VAL A 183 11.40 -0.50 -20.15
CA VAL A 183 11.98 -1.82 -19.80
C VAL A 183 13.09 -1.67 -18.78
N THR A 184 14.02 -0.73 -19.00
CA THR A 184 15.12 -0.48 -18.07
C THR A 184 14.60 -0.05 -16.70
N GLY A 185 13.61 0.84 -16.65
CA GLY A 185 12.96 1.29 -15.43
C GLY A 185 12.22 0.16 -14.70
N ILE A 186 11.54 -0.73 -15.41
CA ILE A 186 10.88 -1.91 -14.84
C ILE A 186 11.92 -2.85 -14.23
N VAL A 187 13.00 -3.16 -14.96
CA VAL A 187 14.09 -4.02 -14.46
C VAL A 187 14.72 -3.41 -13.22
N LEU A 188 15.09 -2.13 -13.25
CA LEU A 188 15.66 -1.43 -12.10
C LEU A 188 14.68 -1.37 -10.92
N GLY A 189 13.39 -1.16 -11.18
CA GLY A 189 12.34 -1.14 -10.16
C GLY A 189 12.20 -2.49 -9.47
N ILE A 190 12.16 -3.59 -10.23
CA ILE A 190 12.08 -4.96 -9.69
C ILE A 190 13.34 -5.29 -8.89
N VAL A 191 14.53 -5.00 -9.42
CA VAL A 191 15.80 -5.24 -8.72
C VAL A 191 15.85 -4.46 -7.41
N THR A 192 15.50 -3.18 -7.43
CA THR A 192 15.48 -2.34 -6.22
C THR A 192 14.46 -2.85 -5.21
N ALA A 193 13.27 -3.25 -5.66
CA ALA A 193 12.23 -3.84 -4.81
C ALA A 193 12.69 -5.14 -4.13
N GLN A 194 13.41 -6.02 -4.85
CA GLN A 194 13.97 -7.25 -4.30
C GLN A 194 15.08 -6.97 -3.28
N VAL A 195 16.02 -6.07 -3.62
CA VAL A 195 17.11 -5.67 -2.72
C VAL A 195 16.55 -5.08 -1.42
N LEU A 196 15.56 -4.19 -1.50
CA LEU A 196 14.91 -3.62 -0.34
C LEU A 196 14.12 -4.66 0.47
N SER A 197 13.49 -5.63 -0.19
CA SER A 197 12.78 -6.71 0.52
C SER A 197 13.73 -7.52 1.39
N VAL A 198 14.93 -7.82 0.91
CA VAL A 198 15.96 -8.56 1.67
C VAL A 198 16.54 -7.71 2.80
N LEU A 199 16.91 -6.45 2.51
CA LEU A 199 17.57 -5.58 3.49
C LEU A 199 16.64 -5.09 4.59
N ALA A 200 15.41 -4.69 4.24
CA ALA A 200 14.43 -4.14 5.16
C ALA A 200 13.45 -5.19 5.73
N LYS A 201 13.52 -6.45 5.25
CA LYS A 201 12.58 -7.55 5.59
C LYS A 201 11.11 -7.17 5.34
N TRP A 202 10.86 -6.35 4.32
CA TRP A 202 9.51 -5.95 3.94
C TRP A 202 8.90 -6.94 2.96
N PRO A 203 7.61 -7.33 3.13
CA PRO A 203 6.89 -8.16 2.18
C PRO A 203 6.57 -7.35 0.92
N THR A 204 7.50 -7.31 -0.02
CA THR A 204 7.32 -6.58 -1.28
C THR A 204 6.68 -7.47 -2.33
N VAL A 205 5.48 -7.11 -2.78
CA VAL A 205 4.75 -7.84 -3.83
C VAL A 205 4.70 -6.98 -5.09
N VAL A 206 5.31 -7.47 -6.17
CA VAL A 206 5.23 -6.83 -7.50
C VAL A 206 4.06 -7.44 -8.27
N SER A 207 3.01 -6.66 -8.49
CA SER A 207 1.86 -7.10 -9.28
C SER A 207 2.18 -7.05 -10.79
N PRO A 208 1.88 -8.11 -11.56
CA PRO A 208 2.00 -8.08 -13.02
C PRO A 208 1.20 -6.93 -13.66
N GLY A 209 0.05 -6.57 -13.08
CA GLY A 209 -0.78 -5.45 -13.56
C GLY A 209 -0.06 -4.11 -13.47
N SER A 210 0.70 -3.87 -12.40
CA SER A 210 1.49 -2.64 -12.24
C SER A 210 2.65 -2.55 -13.25
N VAL A 211 3.25 -3.69 -13.59
CA VAL A 211 4.32 -3.76 -14.60
C VAL A 211 3.78 -3.42 -15.99
N VAL A 212 2.67 -4.06 -16.40
CA VAL A 212 2.02 -3.78 -17.69
C VAL A 212 1.51 -2.35 -17.75
N GLY A 213 0.89 -1.87 -16.66
CA GLY A 213 0.42 -0.49 -16.55
C GLY A 213 1.56 0.53 -16.68
N GLY A 214 2.69 0.29 -16.01
CA GLY A 214 3.88 1.12 -16.10
C GLY A 214 4.49 1.14 -17.51
N PHE A 215 4.57 -0.03 -18.17
CA PHE A 215 5.06 -0.11 -19.55
C PHE A 215 4.14 0.62 -20.54
N ALA A 216 2.82 0.43 -20.43
CA ALA A 216 1.84 1.11 -21.25
C ALA A 216 1.89 2.63 -21.03
N PHE A 217 2.07 3.06 -19.78
CA PHE A 217 2.22 4.47 -19.45
C PHE A 217 3.51 5.07 -20.04
N ALA A 218 4.63 4.36 -19.97
CA ALA A 218 5.87 4.78 -20.64
C ALA A 218 5.63 4.95 -22.16
N ALA A 219 5.04 3.95 -22.82
CA ALA A 219 4.72 4.02 -24.25
C ALA A 219 3.83 5.23 -24.60
N ALA A 220 2.79 5.50 -23.79
CA ALA A 220 1.92 6.66 -23.98
C ALA A 220 2.68 7.98 -23.89
N VAL A 221 3.63 8.09 -22.94
CA VAL A 221 4.49 9.26 -22.78
C VAL A 221 5.43 9.42 -23.98
N GLY A 222 6.02 8.32 -24.48
CA GLY A 222 6.85 8.33 -25.68
C GLY A 222 6.10 8.84 -26.91
N VAL A 223 4.86 8.40 -27.09
CA VAL A 223 3.98 8.89 -28.16
C VAL A 223 3.66 10.36 -27.97
N PHE A 224 3.30 10.79 -26.76
CA PHE A 224 2.90 12.17 -26.47
C PHE A 224 4.05 13.16 -26.74
N PHE A 225 5.23 12.93 -26.16
CA PHE A 225 6.38 13.83 -26.33
C PHE A 225 7.06 13.68 -27.69
N GLY A 226 6.97 12.51 -28.33
CA GLY A 226 7.50 12.28 -29.68
C GLY A 226 6.61 12.83 -30.82
N TRP A 227 5.31 13.01 -30.58
CA TRP A 227 4.38 13.43 -31.63
C TRP A 227 4.67 14.83 -32.17
N TYR A 228 4.97 15.80 -31.30
CA TYR A 228 5.27 17.17 -31.73
C TYR A 228 6.49 17.25 -32.66
N PRO A 229 7.69 16.75 -32.28
CA PRO A 229 8.85 16.79 -33.16
C PRO A 229 8.69 15.93 -34.42
N ALA A 230 8.04 14.76 -34.33
CA ALA A 230 7.75 13.92 -35.49
C ALA A 230 6.82 14.64 -36.49
N ARG A 231 5.83 15.37 -35.99
CA ARG A 231 4.96 16.22 -36.81
C ARG A 231 5.75 17.34 -37.47
N LYS A 232 6.61 18.03 -36.72
CA LYS A 232 7.51 19.07 -37.25
C LYS A 232 8.37 18.51 -38.39
N ALA A 233 8.98 17.34 -38.21
CA ALA A 233 9.78 16.63 -39.22
C ALA A 233 8.99 16.33 -40.51
N SER A 234 7.75 15.86 -40.36
CA SER A 234 6.88 15.50 -41.50
C SER A 234 6.37 16.69 -42.31
N MET A 235 6.50 17.91 -41.77
CA MET A 235 5.98 19.15 -42.37
C MET A 235 7.09 20.03 -42.96
N LEU A 236 8.35 19.58 -42.99
CA LEU A 236 9.42 20.32 -43.64
C LEU A 236 9.16 20.49 -45.15
N ASP A 237 9.52 21.67 -45.66
CA ASP A 237 9.49 21.98 -47.08
C ASP A 237 10.75 21.41 -47.76
N PRO A 238 10.62 20.49 -48.74
CA PRO A 238 11.77 19.87 -49.40
C PRO A 238 12.74 20.88 -50.02
N ILE A 239 12.22 22.00 -50.54
CA ILE A 239 13.04 23.03 -51.20
C ILE A 239 13.90 23.76 -50.16
N GLN A 240 13.31 24.10 -49.01
CA GLN A 240 14.03 24.77 -47.93
C GLN A 240 15.04 23.83 -47.26
N ALA A 241 14.69 22.54 -47.11
CA ALA A 241 15.57 21.54 -46.52
C ALA A 241 16.84 21.27 -47.34
N LEU A 242 16.80 21.46 -48.67
CA LEU A 242 17.96 21.33 -49.56
C LEU A 242 18.85 22.57 -49.59
N ARG A 243 18.32 23.73 -49.19
CA ARG A 243 19.03 25.02 -49.14
C ARG A 243 19.75 25.25 -47.80
N TYR A 244 19.54 24.35 -46.83
CA TYR A 244 20.22 24.39 -45.54
C TYR A 244 21.64 23.83 -45.70
N GLU A 245 22.64 24.67 -45.43
CA GLU A 245 24.02 24.28 -45.12
C GLU A 245 24.18 24.04 -43.61
#